data_AF-A0A7S3RS92-F1
#
_entry.id   AF-A0A7S3RS92-F1
#
_cell.length_a   1.000
_cell.length_b   1.000
_cell.length_c   1.000
_cell.angle_alpha   90.00
_cell.angle_beta   90.00
_cell.angle_gamma   90.00
#
_symmetry.space_group_name_H-M   'P 1'
#
loop_
_entity.id
_entity.type
_entity.pdbx_description
1 polymer ?
#
loop_
_entity_poly.entity_id
_entity_poly.type
_entity_poly.pdbx_seq_one_letter_code
_entity_poly.pdbx_strand_id
1 'polypeptide(L)'
;AFTAKLRVLEAEKLAFEAGIRNLVTDFKETLRTRAEGVLQDAPVGSKIDALRTLLQEEVASLMQTDGAKRAVLRAAEAVESAGADLQATLTSSLDRMENLVTTCTGLFAGVGSQREYLMDVCSQTSRECMDTALGRHVGCCCAYSPLLALGKTTTPVHTIPGIAADALRDDTGRARVASRILQDVANAPRLVDICAESWTLSRPGVQAAEARIREAGAEQLLEQARLEFQTKYPDDVCGCSTDTGSTCQGVWCWDNSLGPVDCIDGRCVCKPDHCVVDGVCVAGGTTTAVSAARPQAAPFVSLAVLAGLSIKLVLDGSDQ
;
A
#
# COMPACT_ATOMS: atom_id res chain seq x y z
N ALA A 1 -3.23 5.97 6.08
CA ALA A 1 -4.37 5.76 7.00
C ALA A 1 -5.49 4.92 6.39
N PHE A 2 -6.11 5.34 5.28
CA PHE A 2 -7.21 4.60 4.63
C PHE A 2 -6.90 3.13 4.33
N THR A 3 -5.78 2.86 3.64
CA THR A 3 -5.33 1.49 3.31
C THR A 3 -5.18 0.62 4.55
N ALA A 4 -4.74 1.18 5.68
CA ALA A 4 -4.59 0.45 6.93
C ALA A 4 -5.96 0.05 7.51
N LYS A 5 -6.95 0.94 7.44
CA LYS A 5 -8.33 0.67 7.88
C LYS A 5 -9.00 -0.38 6.99
N LEU A 6 -8.77 -0.31 5.68
CA LEU A 6 -9.28 -1.30 4.73
C LEU A 6 -8.79 -2.72 5.06
N ARG A 7 -7.49 -2.87 5.33
CA ARG A 7 -6.92 -4.18 5.75
C ARG A 7 -7.54 -4.71 7.04
N VAL A 8 -7.79 -3.83 8.02
CA VAL A 8 -8.48 -4.23 9.26
C VAL A 8 -9.90 -4.72 8.95
N LEU A 9 -10.65 -4.00 8.11
CA LEU A 9 -12.00 -4.41 7.71
C LEU A 9 -12.01 -5.77 6.99
N GLU A 10 -11.06 -6.02 6.09
CA GLU A 10 -10.94 -7.31 5.38
C GLU A 10 -10.68 -8.46 6.37
N ALA A 11 -9.77 -8.27 7.34
CA ALA A 11 -9.50 -9.26 8.37
C ALA A 11 -10.73 -9.48 9.29
N GLU A 12 -11.44 -8.42 9.67
CA GLU A 12 -12.67 -8.49 10.47
C GLU A 12 -13.80 -9.21 9.74
N LYS A 13 -13.92 -9.04 8.42
CA LYS A 13 -14.86 -9.78 7.59
C LYS A 13 -14.57 -11.28 7.61
N LEU A 14 -13.30 -11.68 7.49
CA LEU A 14 -12.89 -13.09 7.57
C LEU A 14 -13.16 -13.66 8.97
N ALA A 15 -12.93 -12.87 10.03
CA ALA A 15 -13.22 -13.29 11.40
C ALA A 15 -14.72 -13.50 11.63
N PHE A 16 -15.57 -12.65 11.05
CA PHE A 16 -17.00 -12.85 11.07
C PHE A 16 -17.43 -14.11 10.30
N GLU A 17 -16.88 -14.34 9.12
CA GLU A 17 -17.16 -15.56 8.34
C GLU A 17 -16.76 -16.82 9.10
N ALA A 18 -15.57 -16.83 9.72
CA ALA A 18 -15.11 -17.91 10.59
C ALA A 18 -16.11 -18.16 11.75
N GLY A 19 -16.54 -17.09 12.43
CA GLY A 19 -17.52 -17.16 13.51
C GLY A 19 -18.85 -17.77 13.05
N ILE A 20 -19.36 -17.38 11.88
CA ILE A 20 -20.60 -17.94 11.31
C ILE A 20 -20.43 -19.42 10.96
N ARG A 21 -19.29 -19.85 10.41
CA ARG A 21 -19.05 -21.27 10.07
C ARG A 21 -19.04 -22.16 11.31
N ASN A 22 -18.43 -21.70 12.39
CA ASN A 22 -18.46 -22.42 13.67
C ASN A 22 -19.86 -22.48 14.25
N LEU A 23 -20.55 -21.33 14.28
CA LEU A 23 -21.91 -21.21 14.77
C LEU A 23 -22.87 -22.17 14.03
N VAL A 24 -22.74 -22.29 12.71
CA VAL A 24 -23.51 -23.27 11.91
C VAL A 24 -23.15 -24.71 12.25
N THR A 25 -21.88 -24.99 12.56
CA THR A 25 -21.42 -26.33 12.96
C THR A 25 -21.98 -26.72 14.33
N ASP A 26 -21.90 -25.81 15.31
CA ASP A 26 -22.44 -26.00 16.65
C ASP A 26 -23.96 -26.15 16.62
N PHE A 27 -24.65 -25.35 15.80
CA PHE A 27 -26.08 -25.46 15.58
C PHE A 27 -26.46 -26.84 15.02
N LYS A 28 -25.73 -27.35 14.03
CA LYS A 28 -25.96 -28.68 13.46
C LYS A 28 -25.78 -29.77 14.51
N GLU A 29 -24.73 -29.69 15.32
CA GLU A 29 -24.47 -30.68 16.37
C GLU A 29 -25.52 -30.63 17.48
N THR A 30 -25.94 -29.42 17.87
CA THR A 30 -26.99 -29.21 18.87
C THR A 30 -28.33 -29.74 18.37
N LEU A 31 -28.68 -29.49 17.10
CA LEU A 31 -29.86 -30.10 16.50
C LEU A 31 -29.75 -31.62 16.43
N ARG A 32 -28.59 -32.16 16.03
CA ARG A 32 -28.39 -33.62 15.96
C ARG A 32 -28.59 -34.29 17.32
N THR A 33 -28.09 -33.67 18.39
CA THR A 33 -28.15 -34.22 19.74
C THR A 33 -29.49 -33.99 20.43
N ARG A 34 -30.12 -32.82 20.26
CA ARG A 34 -31.38 -32.46 20.95
C ARG A 34 -32.64 -32.82 20.17
N ALA A 35 -32.61 -32.79 18.83
CA ALA A 35 -33.85 -32.94 18.04
C ALA A 35 -34.48 -34.31 18.23
N GLU A 36 -33.69 -35.38 18.37
CA GLU A 36 -34.25 -36.72 18.58
C GLU A 36 -35.02 -36.81 19.91
N GLY A 37 -34.46 -36.28 21.01
CA GLY A 37 -35.15 -36.21 22.29
C GLY A 37 -36.42 -35.38 22.21
N VAL A 38 -36.34 -34.16 21.66
CA VAL A 38 -37.50 -33.27 21.50
C VAL A 38 -38.61 -33.91 20.64
N LEU A 39 -38.25 -34.67 19.60
CA LEU A 39 -39.21 -35.36 18.74
C LEU A 39 -39.79 -36.64 19.36
N GLN A 40 -39.06 -37.31 20.25
CA GLN A 40 -39.55 -38.49 20.98
C GLN A 40 -40.50 -38.09 22.11
N ASP A 41 -40.21 -36.99 22.81
CA ASP A 41 -41.00 -36.51 23.95
C ASP A 41 -42.29 -35.77 23.51
N ALA A 42 -42.32 -35.20 22.31
CA ALA A 42 -43.47 -34.46 21.80
C ALA A 42 -44.63 -35.39 21.33
N PRO A 43 -45.90 -35.05 21.66
CA PRO A 43 -47.08 -35.70 21.09
C PRO A 43 -47.04 -35.76 19.56
N VAL A 44 -47.63 -36.81 18.96
CA VAL A 44 -47.58 -37.05 17.49
C VAL A 44 -48.08 -35.84 16.69
N GLY A 45 -49.05 -35.07 17.20
CA GLY A 45 -49.58 -33.87 16.53
C GLY A 45 -48.76 -32.60 16.71
N SER A 46 -47.79 -32.54 17.63
CA SER A 46 -47.04 -31.32 17.97
C SER A 46 -45.53 -31.43 17.73
N LYS A 47 -45.06 -32.51 17.09
CA LYS A 47 -43.63 -32.72 16.81
C LYS A 47 -42.99 -31.61 15.98
N ILE A 48 -43.74 -31.08 15.00
CA ILE A 48 -43.28 -29.98 14.15
C ILE A 48 -43.14 -28.68 14.97
N ASP A 49 -44.11 -28.38 15.83
CA ASP A 49 -44.05 -27.18 16.68
C ASP A 49 -42.92 -27.27 17.72
N ALA A 50 -42.69 -28.47 18.27
CA ALA A 50 -41.57 -28.71 19.19
C ALA A 50 -40.21 -28.52 18.48
N LEU A 51 -40.06 -29.05 17.26
CA LEU A 51 -38.85 -28.83 16.46
C LEU A 51 -38.67 -27.36 16.08
N ARG A 52 -39.75 -26.67 15.71
CA ARG A 52 -39.73 -25.22 15.42
C ARG A 52 -39.28 -24.41 16.62
N THR A 53 -39.78 -24.75 17.81
CA THR A 53 -39.41 -24.08 19.07
C THR A 53 -37.92 -24.30 19.36
N LEU A 54 -37.42 -25.53 19.24
CA LEU A 54 -36.00 -25.83 19.36
C LEU A 54 -35.15 -25.00 18.39
N LEU A 55 -35.54 -24.96 17.10
CA LEU A 55 -34.86 -24.14 16.10
C LEU A 55 -34.83 -22.65 16.47
N GLN A 56 -35.94 -22.11 16.97
CA GLN A 56 -36.05 -20.70 17.37
C GLN A 56 -35.19 -20.38 18.60
N GLU A 57 -35.18 -21.24 19.61
CA GLU A 57 -34.35 -21.09 20.81
C GLU A 57 -32.87 -21.11 20.46
N GLU A 58 -32.46 -22.08 19.64
CA GLU A 58 -31.07 -22.18 19.20
C GLU A 58 -30.67 -20.97 18.35
N VAL A 59 -31.48 -20.56 17.37
CA VAL A 59 -31.20 -19.34 16.59
C VAL A 59 -31.13 -18.09 17.47
N ALA A 60 -32.02 -17.94 18.46
CA ALA A 60 -32.01 -16.81 19.37
C ALA A 60 -30.74 -16.77 20.24
N SER A 61 -30.30 -17.93 20.74
CA SER A 61 -29.03 -18.07 21.46
C SER A 61 -27.84 -17.65 20.59
N LEU A 62 -27.85 -18.08 19.32
CA LEU A 62 -26.79 -17.77 18.36
C LEU A 62 -26.77 -16.28 17.96
N MET A 63 -27.91 -15.60 17.94
CA MET A 63 -27.99 -14.17 17.66
C MET A 63 -27.49 -13.31 18.83
N GLN A 64 -27.41 -13.83 20.06
CA GLN A 64 -26.84 -13.09 21.20
C GLN A 64 -25.31 -12.94 21.12
N THR A 65 -24.66 -13.65 20.18
CA THR A 65 -23.24 -13.48 19.84
C THR A 65 -22.98 -12.20 19.02
N ASP A 66 -23.49 -11.06 19.49
CA ASP A 66 -23.39 -9.74 18.85
C ASP A 66 -21.96 -9.19 18.72
N GLY A 67 -20.97 -9.86 19.32
CA GLY A 67 -19.57 -9.43 19.32
C GLY A 67 -18.98 -9.33 17.91
N ALA A 68 -19.15 -10.38 17.09
CA ALA A 68 -18.57 -10.43 15.74
C ALA A 68 -19.24 -9.44 14.79
N LYS A 69 -20.58 -9.36 14.82
CA LYS A 69 -21.35 -8.38 14.02
C LYS A 69 -20.94 -6.94 14.35
N ARG A 70 -20.86 -6.60 15.65
CA ARG A 70 -20.43 -5.26 16.10
C ARG A 70 -18.98 -4.96 15.75
N ALA A 71 -18.10 -5.97 15.65
CA ALA A 71 -16.72 -5.76 15.23
C ALA A 71 -16.64 -5.36 13.74
N VAL A 72 -17.36 -6.06 12.86
CA VAL A 72 -17.43 -5.72 11.43
C VAL A 72 -18.06 -4.35 11.20
N LEU A 73 -19.17 -4.04 11.87
CA LEU A 73 -19.83 -2.73 11.73
C LEU A 73 -18.91 -1.58 12.14
N ARG A 74 -18.23 -1.70 13.29
CA ARG A 74 -17.24 -0.70 13.72
C ARG A 74 -16.07 -0.56 12.73
N ALA A 75 -15.60 -1.67 12.15
CA ALA A 75 -14.55 -1.63 11.15
C ALA A 75 -15.02 -0.95 9.85
N ALA A 76 -16.28 -1.17 9.45
CA ALA A 76 -16.89 -0.55 8.29
C ALA A 76 -17.03 0.98 8.49
N GLU A 77 -17.57 1.42 9.63
CA GLU A 77 -17.64 2.84 10.01
C GLU A 77 -16.24 3.49 10.03
N ALA A 78 -15.22 2.79 10.52
CA ALA A 78 -13.85 3.29 10.51
C ALA A 78 -13.26 3.44 9.11
N VAL A 79 -13.63 2.58 8.16
CA VAL A 79 -13.24 2.72 6.74
C VAL A 79 -14.01 3.86 6.08
N GLU A 80 -15.31 4.00 6.34
CA GLU A 80 -16.13 5.09 5.84
C GLU A 80 -15.58 6.45 6.28
N SER A 81 -15.33 6.61 7.58
CA SER A 81 -14.71 7.82 8.14
C SER A 81 -13.33 8.11 7.50
N ALA A 82 -12.46 7.10 7.39
CA ALA A 82 -11.15 7.29 6.76
C ALA A 82 -11.25 7.59 5.25
N GLY A 83 -12.29 7.10 4.58
CA GLY A 83 -12.59 7.39 3.18
C GLY A 83 -13.03 8.84 2.99
N ALA A 84 -13.89 9.34 3.88
CA ALA A 84 -14.30 10.75 3.89
C ALA A 84 -13.10 11.68 4.12
N ASP A 85 -12.22 11.36 5.07
CA ASP A 85 -10.99 12.13 5.34
C ASP A 85 -10.04 12.13 4.13
N LEU A 86 -9.87 10.97 3.49
CA LEU A 86 -9.05 10.85 2.28
C LEU A 86 -9.63 11.68 1.13
N GLN A 87 -10.95 11.60 0.91
CA GLN A 87 -11.63 12.38 -0.12
C GLN A 87 -11.45 13.87 0.12
N ALA A 88 -11.69 14.36 1.34
CA ALA A 88 -11.49 15.76 1.69
C ALA A 88 -10.04 16.22 1.45
N THR A 89 -9.06 15.37 1.80
CA THR A 89 -7.62 15.63 1.58
C THR A 89 -7.27 15.67 0.09
N LEU A 90 -7.78 14.72 -0.69
CA LEU A 90 -7.56 14.65 -2.14
C LEU A 90 -8.18 15.83 -2.85
N THR A 91 -9.43 16.20 -2.54
CA THR A 91 -10.08 17.38 -3.11
C THR A 91 -9.25 18.64 -2.82
N SER A 92 -8.86 18.87 -1.56
CA SER A 92 -8.03 20.03 -1.21
C SER A 92 -6.64 20.02 -1.87
N SER A 93 -6.08 18.83 -2.13
CA SER A 93 -4.78 18.70 -2.79
C SER A 93 -4.90 18.89 -4.30
N LEU A 94 -5.97 18.39 -4.92
CA LEU A 94 -6.30 18.57 -6.33
C LEU A 94 -6.54 20.04 -6.64
N ASP A 95 -7.30 20.75 -5.82
CA ASP A 95 -7.53 22.20 -5.99
C ASP A 95 -6.19 22.97 -5.94
N ARG A 96 -5.29 22.58 -5.02
CA ARG A 96 -3.95 23.17 -4.91
C ARG A 96 -3.07 22.84 -6.11
N MET A 97 -3.11 21.61 -6.62
CA MET A 97 -2.38 21.21 -7.82
C MET A 97 -2.94 21.89 -9.07
N GLU A 98 -4.25 22.01 -9.19
CA GLU A 98 -4.90 22.75 -10.27
C GLU A 98 -4.47 24.22 -10.24
N ASN A 99 -4.50 24.88 -9.08
CA ASN A 99 -4.01 26.24 -8.94
C ASN A 99 -2.51 26.34 -9.28
N LEU A 100 -1.69 25.38 -8.84
CA LEU A 100 -0.28 25.35 -9.18
C LEU A 100 -0.05 25.20 -10.69
N VAL A 101 -0.79 24.31 -11.36
CA VAL A 101 -0.67 24.09 -12.80
C VAL A 101 -1.21 25.29 -13.57
N THR A 102 -2.32 25.89 -13.15
CA THR A 102 -2.94 27.02 -13.87
C THR A 102 -2.22 28.35 -13.64
N THR A 103 -1.72 28.58 -12.43
CA THR A 103 -1.10 29.86 -12.03
C THR A 103 0.42 29.83 -12.11
N CYS A 104 1.07 28.66 -11.96
CA CYS A 104 2.53 28.53 -11.88
C CYS A 104 3.18 27.74 -13.03
N THR A 105 2.47 27.52 -14.14
CA THR A 105 3.04 26.93 -15.39
C THR A 105 3.99 27.88 -16.13
N GLY A 106 4.05 29.16 -15.74
CA GLY A 106 4.99 30.12 -16.30
C GLY A 106 6.45 29.67 -16.18
N LEU A 107 7.26 30.09 -17.14
CA LEU A 107 8.72 30.02 -17.03
C LEU A 107 9.20 31.29 -16.32
N PHE A 108 9.99 31.11 -15.27
CA PHE A 108 10.60 32.19 -14.49
C PHE A 108 12.09 32.24 -14.78
N ALA A 109 12.71 33.41 -14.67
CA ALA A 109 14.17 33.50 -14.76
C ALA A 109 14.78 32.77 -13.56
N GLY A 110 15.67 31.82 -13.83
CA GLY A 110 16.36 31.09 -12.78
C GLY A 110 17.34 31.98 -12.01
N VAL A 111 17.47 31.73 -10.71
CA VAL A 111 18.27 32.54 -9.79
C VAL A 111 19.33 31.65 -9.15
N GLY A 112 20.58 32.12 -9.19
CA GLY A 112 21.74 31.45 -8.58
C GLY A 112 21.89 31.73 -7.08
N SER A 113 22.95 31.17 -6.50
CA SER A 113 23.22 31.14 -5.05
C SER A 113 23.38 32.51 -4.38
N GLN A 114 23.74 33.54 -5.16
CA GLN A 114 23.99 34.92 -4.74
C GLN A 114 22.91 35.89 -5.24
N ARG A 115 21.73 35.40 -5.67
CA ARG A 115 20.65 36.18 -6.29
C ARG A 115 20.99 36.77 -7.66
N GLU A 116 21.87 36.10 -8.38
CA GLU A 116 22.29 36.39 -9.74
C GLU A 116 21.43 35.67 -10.78
N TYR A 117 21.27 36.27 -11.96
CA TYR A 117 20.66 35.62 -13.12
C TYR A 117 21.77 35.16 -14.06
N LEU A 118 21.70 33.90 -14.49
CA LEU A 118 22.63 33.41 -15.51
C LEU A 118 22.11 33.84 -16.89
N MET A 119 22.82 34.77 -17.51
CA MET A 119 22.57 35.24 -18.86
C MET A 119 23.79 34.91 -19.72
N ASP A 120 23.60 34.07 -20.73
CA ASP A 120 24.60 33.80 -21.75
C ASP A 120 24.36 34.75 -22.93
N VAL A 121 25.39 35.46 -23.37
CA VAL A 121 25.29 36.43 -24.46
C VAL A 121 26.17 35.95 -25.60
N CYS A 122 25.52 35.50 -26.66
CA CYS A 122 26.21 34.99 -27.84
C CYS A 122 26.11 36.00 -28.99
N SER A 123 27.22 36.24 -29.69
CA SER A 123 27.22 37.04 -30.91
C SER A 123 26.52 36.30 -32.04
N GLN A 124 25.58 36.95 -32.73
CA GLN A 124 24.85 36.34 -33.84
C GLN A 124 25.58 36.47 -35.18
N THR A 125 26.20 37.62 -35.45
CA THR A 125 26.67 37.96 -36.80
C THR A 125 28.10 38.48 -36.89
N SER A 126 28.75 38.83 -35.78
CA SER A 126 30.10 39.42 -35.80
C SER A 126 30.87 39.18 -34.49
N ARG A 127 32.16 39.49 -34.48
CA ARG A 127 32.98 39.54 -33.24
C ARG A 127 32.94 40.91 -32.57
N GLU A 128 32.12 41.83 -33.07
CA GLU A 128 32.07 43.16 -32.51
C GLU A 128 31.43 43.16 -31.12
N CYS A 129 31.92 44.04 -30.24
CA CYS A 129 31.39 44.23 -28.91
C CYS A 129 29.91 44.65 -28.95
N MET A 130 29.16 44.38 -27.88
CA MET A 130 27.74 44.72 -27.80
C MET A 130 27.44 46.23 -27.95
N ASP A 131 28.41 47.08 -27.64
CA ASP A 131 28.24 48.54 -27.65
C ASP A 131 28.45 49.16 -29.04
N THR A 132 28.85 48.38 -30.05
CA THR A 132 29.03 48.91 -31.40
C THR A 132 27.70 48.98 -32.14
N ALA A 133 27.57 49.97 -33.04
CA ALA A 133 26.33 50.17 -33.80
C ALA A 133 25.95 48.97 -34.71
N LEU A 134 26.90 48.08 -35.02
CA LEU A 134 26.71 46.90 -35.86
C LEU A 134 26.76 45.57 -35.06
N GLY A 135 27.04 45.62 -33.76
CA GLY A 135 27.07 44.46 -32.88
C GLY A 135 25.67 43.88 -32.68
N ARG A 136 25.49 42.60 -33.05
CA ARG A 136 24.24 41.87 -32.81
C ARG A 136 24.51 40.68 -31.90
N HIS A 137 23.83 40.65 -30.77
CA HIS A 137 23.96 39.63 -29.74
C HIS A 137 22.59 39.07 -29.37
N VAL A 138 22.55 37.82 -28.91
CA VAL A 138 21.36 37.20 -28.32
C VAL A 138 21.68 36.82 -26.88
N GLY A 139 20.86 37.32 -25.97
CA GLY A 139 20.84 36.90 -24.58
C GLY A 139 19.96 35.67 -24.41
N CYS A 140 20.56 34.58 -23.94
CA CYS A 140 19.87 33.39 -23.45
C CYS A 140 19.85 33.43 -21.92
N CYS A 141 18.73 33.09 -21.29
CA CYS A 141 18.66 32.92 -19.84
C CYS A 141 18.15 31.52 -19.49
N CYS A 142 18.59 31.00 -18.35
CA CYS A 142 18.05 29.74 -17.85
C CYS A 142 16.65 29.96 -17.29
N ALA A 143 15.66 29.35 -17.94
CA ALA A 143 14.30 29.31 -17.44
C ALA A 143 14.15 28.25 -16.34
N TYR A 144 13.33 28.56 -15.34
CA TYR A 144 12.94 27.67 -14.26
C TYR A 144 11.42 27.52 -14.27
N SER A 145 10.95 26.27 -14.16
CA SER A 145 9.54 25.96 -13.92
C SER A 145 9.37 25.48 -12.47
N PRO A 146 8.51 26.12 -11.65
CA PRO A 146 8.20 25.68 -10.29
C PRO A 146 7.68 24.25 -10.21
N LEU A 147 7.08 23.74 -11.29
CA LEU A 147 6.64 22.34 -11.38
C LEU A 147 7.78 21.34 -11.21
N LEU A 148 9.03 21.72 -11.50
CA LEU A 148 10.22 20.89 -11.29
C LEU A 148 10.60 20.74 -9.80
N ALA A 149 9.96 21.49 -8.91
CA ALA A 149 10.10 21.34 -7.46
C ALA A 149 8.97 20.52 -6.82
N LEU A 150 7.97 20.08 -7.60
CA LEU A 150 6.93 19.18 -7.08
C LEU A 150 7.54 17.89 -6.54
N GLY A 151 7.09 17.49 -5.34
CA GLY A 151 7.60 16.31 -4.64
C GLY A 151 8.92 16.53 -3.90
N LYS A 152 9.54 17.71 -3.98
CA LYS A 152 10.71 18.05 -3.16
C LYS A 152 10.26 18.62 -1.82
N THR A 153 10.80 18.10 -0.71
CA THR A 153 10.48 18.56 0.65
C THR A 153 11.06 19.94 0.97
N THR A 154 12.09 20.35 0.23
CA THR A 154 12.69 21.67 0.33
C THR A 154 12.55 22.38 -1.01
N THR A 155 11.86 23.52 -1.02
CA THR A 155 11.94 24.46 -2.14
C THR A 155 13.36 25.01 -2.18
N PRO A 156 14.11 24.79 -3.28
CA PRO A 156 15.47 25.28 -3.33
C PRO A 156 15.44 26.80 -3.38
N VAL A 157 16.21 27.45 -2.49
CA VAL A 157 16.35 28.92 -2.43
C VAL A 157 16.92 29.46 -3.75
N HIS A 158 17.61 28.60 -4.50
CA HIS A 158 18.24 28.89 -5.78
C HIS A 158 17.78 27.86 -6.82
N THR A 159 17.26 28.33 -7.94
CA THR A 159 16.63 27.49 -8.96
C THR A 159 17.62 27.03 -10.03
N ILE A 160 18.75 27.72 -10.14
CA ILE A 160 19.91 27.29 -10.91
C ILE A 160 20.98 26.88 -9.89
N PRO A 161 21.31 25.59 -9.80
CA PRO A 161 22.51 25.14 -9.12
C PRO A 161 23.70 25.54 -10.01
N GLY A 162 24.01 26.83 -10.01
CA GLY A 162 25.17 27.35 -10.72
C GLY A 162 26.44 26.80 -10.10
N ILE A 163 27.49 26.68 -10.92
CA ILE A 163 28.85 26.60 -10.39
C ILE A 163 29.07 27.95 -9.70
N ALA A 164 29.30 27.95 -8.39
CA ALA A 164 29.58 29.19 -7.67
C ALA A 164 30.79 29.88 -8.31
N ALA A 165 30.79 31.22 -8.35
CA ALA A 165 31.78 31.99 -9.09
C ALA A 165 33.23 31.70 -8.65
N ASP A 166 33.42 31.25 -7.41
CA ASP A 166 34.69 30.75 -6.87
C ASP A 166 35.16 29.45 -7.54
N ALA A 167 34.27 28.52 -7.84
CA ALA A 167 34.57 27.28 -8.55
C ALA A 167 34.89 27.49 -10.05
N LEU A 168 34.54 28.64 -10.62
CA LEU A 168 34.98 29.05 -11.97
C LEU A 168 36.36 29.75 -11.97
N ARG A 169 36.89 30.16 -10.80
CA ARG A 169 38.21 30.80 -10.67
C ARG A 169 39.35 29.80 -10.50
N ASP A 170 39.10 28.51 -10.69
CA ASP A 170 40.17 27.51 -10.70
C ASP A 170 40.98 27.64 -12.01
N ASP A 171 42.09 28.37 -11.92
CA ASP A 171 43.03 28.64 -13.02
C ASP A 171 43.69 27.36 -13.59
N THR A 172 43.44 26.19 -13.01
CA THR A 172 44.02 24.92 -13.48
C THR A 172 43.39 24.38 -14.76
N GLY A 173 42.37 25.05 -15.32
CA GLY A 173 41.73 24.68 -16.59
C GLY A 173 40.92 23.38 -16.55
N ARG A 174 40.75 22.80 -15.35
CA ARG A 174 39.92 21.63 -15.11
C ARG A 174 38.61 22.06 -14.48
N ALA A 175 37.74 22.69 -15.27
CA ALA A 175 36.36 22.93 -14.86
C ALA A 175 35.74 21.57 -14.51
N ARG A 176 35.69 21.25 -13.21
CA ARG A 176 35.15 19.98 -12.72
C ARG A 176 33.67 19.99 -13.03
N VAL A 177 33.23 19.08 -13.90
CA VAL A 177 31.81 18.78 -14.08
C VAL A 177 31.33 18.28 -12.73
N ALA A 178 30.70 19.17 -11.95
CA ALA A 178 30.15 18.82 -10.65
C ALA A 178 29.21 17.61 -10.85
N SER A 179 29.38 16.59 -10.00
CA SER A 179 28.56 15.39 -9.98
C SER A 179 27.09 15.77 -10.06
N ARG A 180 26.38 15.22 -11.05
CA ARG A 180 24.97 15.56 -11.30
C ARG A 180 24.13 15.26 -10.06
N ILE A 181 23.25 16.21 -9.73
CA ILE A 181 22.41 16.31 -8.52
C ILE A 181 21.58 15.05 -8.20
N LEU A 182 21.40 14.13 -9.16
CA LEU A 182 20.67 12.88 -8.92
C LEU A 182 21.40 11.89 -7.99
N GLN A 183 22.63 12.18 -7.54
CA GLN A 183 23.42 11.26 -6.72
C GLN A 183 23.57 11.67 -5.25
N ASP A 184 23.01 12.81 -4.81
CA ASP A 184 23.11 13.20 -3.39
C ASP A 184 22.01 12.51 -2.55
N VAL A 185 22.21 11.21 -2.33
CA VAL A 185 21.30 10.33 -1.56
C VAL A 185 21.22 10.77 -0.09
N ALA A 186 22.22 11.47 0.42
CA ALA A 186 22.29 11.90 1.82
C ALA A 186 21.20 12.92 2.20
N ASN A 187 20.68 13.67 1.22
CA ASN A 187 19.62 14.65 1.41
C ASN A 187 18.33 14.31 0.65
N ALA A 188 18.20 13.08 0.15
CA ALA A 188 16.98 12.66 -0.52
C ALA A 188 15.79 12.81 0.45
N PRO A 189 14.66 13.39 0.00
CA PRO A 189 13.45 13.45 0.83
C PRO A 189 13.15 12.05 1.33
N ARG A 190 12.79 11.92 2.62
CA ARG A 190 12.37 10.65 3.21
C ARG A 190 11.32 10.02 2.29
N LEU A 191 11.70 8.94 1.60
CA LEU A 191 10.77 8.16 0.80
C LEU A 191 9.77 7.56 1.77
N VAL A 192 8.54 8.06 1.75
CA VAL A 192 7.48 7.52 2.58
C VAL A 192 6.99 6.24 1.91
N ASP A 193 7.37 5.10 2.47
CA ASP A 193 6.80 3.81 2.08
C ASP A 193 5.38 3.68 2.67
N ILE A 194 4.40 4.06 1.85
CA ILE A 194 2.97 4.02 2.19
C ILE A 194 2.54 2.61 2.60
N CYS A 195 3.11 1.58 1.96
CA CYS A 195 2.82 0.18 2.24
C CYS A 195 3.32 -0.22 3.64
N ALA A 196 4.58 0.08 3.96
CA ALA A 196 5.18 -0.23 5.25
C ALA A 196 4.50 0.50 6.40
N GLU A 197 4.20 1.79 6.22
CA GLU A 197 3.48 2.58 7.22
C GLU A 197 2.05 2.05 7.40
N SER A 198 1.34 1.78 6.29
CA SER A 198 -0.01 1.21 6.34
C SER A 198 -0.04 -0.14 7.07
N TRP A 199 0.94 -1.02 6.81
CA TRP A 199 1.05 -2.29 7.51
C TRP A 199 1.22 -2.07 9.00
N THR A 200 2.17 -1.23 9.39
CA THR A 200 2.45 -0.89 10.80
C THR A 200 1.20 -0.41 11.53
N LEU A 201 0.41 0.47 10.89
CA LEU A 201 -0.84 0.98 11.45
C LEU A 201 -1.95 -0.07 11.53
N SER A 202 -2.05 -0.97 10.54
CA SER A 202 -3.09 -2.01 10.50
C SER A 202 -2.81 -3.23 11.38
N ARG A 203 -1.52 -3.51 11.64
CA ARG A 203 -1.04 -4.73 12.28
C ARG A 203 -1.79 -5.14 13.54
N PRO A 204 -2.01 -4.27 14.56
CA PRO A 204 -2.69 -4.70 15.78
C PRO A 204 -4.13 -5.13 15.53
N GLY A 205 -4.86 -4.44 14.63
CA GLY A 205 -6.23 -4.80 14.29
C GLY A 205 -6.31 -6.11 13.50
N VAL A 206 -5.42 -6.28 12.51
CA VAL A 206 -5.32 -7.51 11.72
C VAL A 206 -4.97 -8.71 12.62
N GLN A 207 -3.97 -8.58 13.49
CA GLN A 207 -3.58 -9.65 14.41
C GLN A 207 -4.70 -10.04 15.38
N ALA A 208 -5.48 -9.07 15.87
CA ALA A 208 -6.62 -9.35 16.73
C ALA A 208 -7.75 -10.11 15.98
N ALA A 209 -8.00 -9.76 14.72
CA ALA A 209 -8.97 -10.48 13.89
C ALA A 209 -8.48 -11.89 13.53
N GLU A 210 -7.21 -12.04 13.15
CA GLU A 210 -6.59 -13.35 12.90
C GLU A 210 -6.61 -14.25 14.12
N ALA A 211 -6.35 -13.72 15.32
CA ALA A 211 -6.43 -14.48 16.56
C ALA A 211 -7.82 -15.10 16.75
N ARG A 212 -8.90 -14.34 16.50
CA ARG A 212 -10.27 -14.85 16.56
C ARG A 212 -10.56 -15.91 15.49
N ILE A 213 -9.97 -15.79 14.30
CA ILE A 213 -10.09 -16.80 13.24
C ILE A 213 -9.42 -18.12 13.66
N ARG A 214 -8.26 -18.05 14.30
CA ARG A 214 -7.56 -19.22 14.86
C ARG A 214 -8.29 -19.83 16.05
N GLU A 215 -8.83 -19.01 16.95
CA GLU A 215 -9.69 -19.48 18.05
C GLU A 215 -10.95 -20.19 17.52
N ALA A 216 -11.43 -19.78 16.34
CA ALA A 216 -12.50 -20.45 15.62
C ALA A 216 -12.05 -21.71 14.85
N GLY A 217 -10.77 -22.11 14.86
CA GLY A 217 -10.29 -23.28 14.09
C GLY A 217 -10.52 -23.14 12.59
N ALA A 218 -10.48 -21.90 12.08
CA ALA A 218 -10.74 -21.58 10.69
C ALA A 218 -9.49 -21.07 9.95
N GLU A 219 -8.31 -21.61 10.28
CA GLU A 219 -7.01 -21.23 9.69
C GLU A 219 -7.02 -21.32 8.15
N GLN A 220 -7.75 -22.28 7.58
CA GLN A 220 -7.91 -22.42 6.14
C GLN A 220 -8.47 -21.17 5.46
N LEU A 221 -9.29 -20.36 6.17
CA LEU A 221 -9.81 -19.10 5.62
C LEU A 221 -8.71 -18.06 5.47
N LEU A 222 -7.75 -17.99 6.39
CA LEU A 222 -6.61 -17.08 6.29
C LEU A 222 -5.72 -17.44 5.11
N GLU A 223 -5.42 -18.73 4.95
CA GLU A 223 -4.57 -19.18 3.85
C GLU A 223 -5.27 -18.98 2.49
N GLN A 224 -6.56 -19.31 2.40
CA GLN A 224 -7.33 -19.07 1.18
C GLN A 224 -7.39 -17.58 0.83
N ALA A 225 -7.68 -16.71 1.80
CA ALA A 225 -7.73 -15.27 1.57
C ALA A 225 -6.37 -14.72 1.14
N ARG A 226 -5.27 -15.23 1.72
CA ARG A 226 -3.91 -14.86 1.33
C ARG A 226 -3.60 -15.28 -0.11
N LEU A 227 -3.92 -16.51 -0.49
CA LEU A 227 -3.71 -17.00 -1.85
C LEU A 227 -4.56 -16.23 -2.87
N GLU A 228 -5.81 -15.94 -2.53
CA GLU A 228 -6.69 -15.13 -3.37
C GLU A 228 -6.13 -13.71 -3.55
N PHE A 229 -5.69 -13.09 -2.45
CA PHE A 229 -5.06 -11.77 -2.50
C PHE A 229 -3.80 -11.76 -3.36
N GLN A 230 -2.89 -12.73 -3.16
CA GLN A 230 -1.67 -12.88 -3.97
C GLN A 230 -1.97 -13.11 -5.45
N THR A 231 -3.01 -13.88 -5.76
CA THR A 231 -3.43 -14.16 -7.14
C THR A 231 -4.00 -12.92 -7.81
N LYS A 232 -4.80 -12.13 -7.07
CA LYS A 232 -5.47 -10.94 -7.60
C LYS A 232 -4.53 -9.75 -7.73
N TYR A 233 -3.55 -9.66 -6.84
CA TYR A 233 -2.66 -8.51 -6.68
C TYR A 233 -1.19 -8.94 -6.66
N PRO A 234 -0.67 -9.62 -7.70
CA PRO A 234 0.68 -10.20 -7.68
C PRO A 234 1.78 -9.15 -7.48
N ASP A 235 1.58 -7.95 -8.03
CA ASP A 235 2.52 -6.82 -7.92
C ASP A 235 2.20 -5.88 -6.75
N ASP A 236 1.00 -6.01 -6.18
CA ASP A 236 0.41 -5.12 -5.16
C ASP A 236 0.42 -5.75 -3.76
N VAL A 237 0.90 -7.00 -3.64
CA VAL A 237 1.34 -7.51 -2.35
C VAL A 237 2.48 -6.58 -1.93
N CYS A 238 2.20 -5.68 -0.98
CA CYS A 238 3.20 -4.97 -0.19
C CYS A 238 4.06 -5.97 0.63
N GLY A 239 4.43 -7.11 0.06
CA GLY A 239 5.51 -7.93 0.52
C GLY A 239 6.73 -7.08 0.31
N CYS A 240 7.46 -6.86 1.38
CA CYS A 240 8.76 -6.26 1.22
C CYS A 240 9.55 -7.09 0.20
N SER A 241 10.28 -6.40 -0.67
CA SER A 241 11.25 -7.10 -1.51
C SER A 241 12.14 -7.90 -0.57
N THR A 242 12.26 -9.20 -0.82
CA THR A 242 13.27 -10.02 -0.18
C THR A 242 14.56 -10.00 -0.99
N ASP A 243 14.51 -9.66 -2.29
CA ASP A 243 15.71 -9.51 -3.14
C ASP A 243 16.43 -8.20 -2.77
N THR A 244 17.65 -8.31 -2.25
CA THR A 244 18.49 -7.15 -1.89
C THR A 244 19.05 -6.44 -3.11
N GLY A 245 18.90 -7.02 -4.31
CA GLY A 245 19.49 -6.52 -5.55
C GLY A 245 20.96 -6.90 -5.74
N SER A 246 21.56 -7.65 -4.79
CA SER A 246 22.94 -8.13 -4.87
C SER A 246 23.02 -9.59 -5.31
N THR A 247 24.10 -9.95 -6.00
CA THR A 247 24.35 -11.34 -6.44
C THR A 247 25.27 -12.07 -5.45
N CYS A 248 25.09 -13.39 -5.29
CA CYS A 248 26.00 -14.20 -4.44
C CYS A 248 27.28 -14.66 -5.14
N GLN A 249 27.58 -14.19 -6.35
CA GLN A 249 28.80 -14.58 -7.06
C GLN A 249 30.03 -14.02 -6.34
N GLY A 250 30.72 -14.87 -5.57
CA GLY A 250 31.99 -14.52 -4.91
C GLY A 250 31.95 -14.32 -3.39
N VAL A 251 31.03 -14.99 -2.66
CA VAL A 251 30.98 -15.08 -1.17
C VAL A 251 30.30 -13.91 -0.43
N TRP A 252 29.62 -12.98 -1.13
CA TRP A 252 29.24 -11.69 -0.54
C TRP A 252 27.89 -11.62 0.20
N CYS A 253 26.99 -12.61 0.11
CA CYS A 253 25.74 -12.54 0.91
C CYS A 253 26.00 -12.71 2.42
N TRP A 254 27.16 -13.21 2.82
CA TRP A 254 27.46 -13.46 4.24
C TRP A 254 28.10 -12.27 4.93
N ASP A 255 28.25 -11.14 4.24
CA ASP A 255 28.66 -9.90 4.88
C ASP A 255 27.53 -9.44 5.82
N ASN A 256 27.88 -9.26 7.10
CA ASN A 256 26.94 -8.87 8.16
C ASN A 256 26.28 -7.50 7.88
N SER A 257 26.76 -6.75 6.89
CA SER A 257 26.20 -5.48 6.44
C SER A 257 24.82 -5.61 5.80
N LEU A 258 24.48 -6.75 5.18
CA LEU A 258 23.19 -7.00 4.53
C LEU A 258 22.13 -7.59 5.46
N GLY A 259 22.49 -7.97 6.69
CA GLY A 259 21.59 -8.62 7.63
C GLY A 259 21.33 -10.09 7.31
N PRO A 260 20.26 -10.69 7.85
CA PRO A 260 19.93 -12.10 7.65
C PRO A 260 19.40 -12.38 6.24
N VAL A 261 20.30 -12.81 5.36
CA VAL A 261 20.03 -13.22 3.97
C VAL A 261 20.39 -14.69 3.73
N ASP A 262 19.76 -15.29 2.72
CA ASP A 262 20.09 -16.57 2.10
C ASP A 262 20.42 -16.35 0.62
N CYS A 263 21.36 -17.13 0.06
CA CYS A 263 21.64 -17.09 -1.38
C CYS A 263 20.69 -18.04 -2.12
N ILE A 264 19.78 -17.50 -2.92
CA ILE A 264 18.80 -18.26 -3.71
C ILE A 264 18.97 -17.86 -5.18
N ASP A 265 19.23 -18.82 -6.06
CA ASP A 265 19.39 -18.62 -7.51
C ASP A 265 20.39 -17.54 -7.91
N GLY A 266 21.50 -17.44 -7.16
CA GLY A 266 22.56 -16.47 -7.42
C GLY A 266 22.25 -15.05 -6.95
N ARG A 267 21.16 -14.83 -6.20
CA ARG A 267 20.77 -13.57 -5.56
C ARG A 267 20.76 -13.68 -4.04
N CYS A 268 21.11 -12.60 -3.35
CA CYS A 268 20.92 -12.54 -1.90
C CYS A 268 19.46 -12.17 -1.60
N VAL A 269 18.77 -13.05 -0.89
CA VAL A 269 17.35 -12.92 -0.56
C VAL A 269 17.20 -12.89 0.96
N CYS A 270 16.46 -11.95 1.52
CA CYS A 270 16.19 -11.92 2.96
C CYS A 270 15.61 -13.25 3.45
N LYS A 271 16.01 -13.65 4.65
CA LYS A 271 15.40 -14.79 5.35
C LYS A 271 13.89 -14.57 5.53
N PRO A 272 13.12 -15.64 5.78
CA PRO A 272 11.73 -15.50 6.20
C PRO A 272 11.60 -14.47 7.33
N ASP A 273 10.53 -13.68 7.30
CA ASP A 273 10.27 -12.61 8.27
C ASP A 273 11.30 -11.46 8.25
N HIS A 274 12.03 -11.30 7.14
CA HIS A 274 12.95 -10.18 6.90
C HIS A 274 12.67 -9.50 5.58
N CYS A 275 12.96 -8.20 5.54
CA CYS A 275 12.59 -7.30 4.48
C CYS A 275 13.75 -6.42 4.06
N VAL A 276 13.92 -6.24 2.75
CA VAL A 276 14.92 -5.31 2.23
C VAL A 276 14.43 -3.88 2.45
N VAL A 277 15.18 -3.13 3.25
CA VAL A 277 15.04 -1.69 3.42
C VAL A 277 16.41 -1.08 3.14
N ASP A 278 16.50 -0.24 2.11
CA ASP A 278 17.75 0.38 1.65
C ASP A 278 18.87 -0.64 1.36
N GLY A 279 18.51 -1.80 0.79
CA GLY A 279 19.45 -2.87 0.45
C GLY A 279 19.85 -3.78 1.62
N VAL A 280 19.33 -3.53 2.83
CA VAL A 280 19.63 -4.32 4.04
C VAL A 280 18.38 -5.07 4.49
N CYS A 281 18.54 -6.35 4.84
CA CYS A 281 17.48 -7.14 5.43
C CYS A 281 17.28 -6.76 6.90
N VAL A 282 16.15 -6.14 7.20
CA VAL A 282 15.70 -5.85 8.56
C VAL A 282 14.58 -6.81 8.94
N ALA A 283 14.44 -7.12 10.23
CA ALA A 283 13.35 -7.97 10.71
C ALA A 283 12.00 -7.34 10.36
N GLY A 284 11.37 -7.88 9.33
CA GLY A 284 10.07 -7.46 8.82
C GLY A 284 9.03 -8.33 9.50
N GLY A 285 8.36 -7.77 10.51
CA GLY A 285 7.46 -8.51 11.40
C GLY A 285 6.66 -9.62 10.70
N THR A 286 7.12 -10.85 10.92
CA THR A 286 6.54 -12.15 10.55
C THR A 286 5.58 -12.16 9.36
N THR A 287 6.13 -12.31 8.15
CA THR A 287 5.39 -12.86 7.02
C THR A 287 6.00 -14.21 6.67
N THR A 288 5.35 -15.27 7.14
CA THR A 288 5.60 -16.66 6.76
C THR A 288 5.68 -16.74 5.23
N ALA A 289 6.88 -16.97 4.71
CA ALA A 289 7.14 -17.07 3.28
C ALA A 289 6.75 -18.47 2.80
N VAL A 290 5.62 -18.59 2.08
CA VAL A 290 5.36 -19.77 1.23
C VAL A 290 6.14 -19.56 -0.06
N SER A 291 7.16 -20.38 -0.27
CA SER A 291 7.95 -20.43 -1.49
C SER A 291 7.04 -20.83 -2.67
N ALA A 292 6.59 -19.85 -3.45
CA ALA A 292 5.85 -20.10 -4.68
C ALA A 292 6.83 -20.53 -5.79
N ALA A 293 6.97 -21.84 -5.99
CA ALA A 293 7.49 -22.38 -7.23
C ALA A 293 6.57 -21.95 -8.38
N ARG A 294 7.12 -21.26 -9.39
CA ARG A 294 6.41 -20.87 -10.62
C ARG A 294 5.71 -22.10 -11.25
N PRO A 295 4.37 -22.16 -11.36
CA PRO A 295 3.74 -23.12 -12.24
C PRO A 295 3.91 -22.66 -13.69
N GLN A 296 4.40 -23.56 -14.54
CA GLN A 296 4.41 -23.37 -15.98
C GLN A 296 2.95 -23.29 -16.48
N ALA A 297 2.69 -22.37 -17.41
CA ALA A 297 1.37 -22.02 -17.92
C ALA A 297 0.57 -23.26 -18.38
N ALA A 298 -0.60 -23.47 -17.76
CA ALA A 298 -1.63 -24.38 -18.27
C ALA A 298 -2.62 -23.61 -19.16
N PRO A 299 -3.20 -24.26 -20.19
CA PRO A 299 -4.09 -23.61 -21.15
C PRO A 299 -5.42 -23.18 -20.52
N PHE A 300 -5.90 -22.01 -20.92
CA PHE A 300 -7.20 -21.44 -20.58
C PHE A 300 -8.34 -22.44 -20.84
N VAL A 301 -9.06 -22.82 -19.78
CA VAL A 301 -10.40 -23.41 -19.88
C VAL A 301 -11.41 -22.34 -19.49
N SER A 302 -12.34 -22.04 -20.40
CA SER A 302 -13.42 -21.07 -20.23
C SER A 302 -14.23 -21.31 -18.95
N LEU A 303 -14.15 -20.37 -18.00
CA LEU A 303 -15.11 -20.23 -16.90
C LEU A 303 -16.32 -19.43 -17.39
N ALA A 304 -17.40 -20.13 -17.72
CA ALA A 304 -18.70 -19.54 -18.00
C ALA A 304 -19.81 -20.24 -17.20
N VAL A 305 -19.67 -20.38 -15.88
CA VAL A 305 -20.77 -20.68 -14.96
C VAL A 305 -20.34 -20.19 -13.57
N LEU A 306 -20.81 -19.02 -13.12
CA LEU A 306 -20.95 -18.62 -11.70
C LEU A 306 -21.57 -17.20 -11.57
N ALA A 307 -22.55 -16.88 -12.41
CA ALA A 307 -23.44 -15.73 -12.20
C ALA A 307 -24.80 -16.28 -11.75
N GLY A 308 -25.01 -16.41 -10.44
CA GLY A 308 -26.27 -16.96 -9.95
C GLY A 308 -26.39 -17.17 -8.46
N LEU A 309 -25.94 -16.24 -7.62
CA LEU A 309 -26.39 -16.20 -6.22
C LEU A 309 -26.40 -14.75 -5.70
N SER A 310 -27.39 -13.99 -6.14
CA SER A 310 -27.76 -12.71 -5.53
C SER A 310 -28.54 -13.00 -4.25
N ILE A 311 -27.88 -12.91 -3.10
CA ILE A 311 -28.55 -12.85 -1.80
C ILE A 311 -29.20 -11.46 -1.69
N LYS A 312 -30.52 -11.41 -1.97
CA LYS A 312 -31.38 -10.28 -1.61
C LYS A 312 -31.59 -10.33 -0.09
N LEU A 313 -30.81 -9.55 0.66
CA LEU A 313 -31.14 -9.18 2.03
C LEU A 313 -32.23 -8.11 1.98
N VAL A 314 -33.49 -8.56 2.09
CA VAL A 314 -34.64 -7.69 2.33
C VAL A 314 -34.63 -7.32 3.80
N LEU A 315 -34.19 -6.09 4.10
CA LEU A 315 -34.51 -5.39 5.34
C LEU A 315 -35.74 -4.51 5.05
N ASP A 316 -36.93 -5.10 5.12
CA ASP A 316 -38.18 -4.35 5.20
C ASP A 316 -38.59 -4.34 6.68
N GLY A 317 -38.65 -3.14 7.26
CA GLY A 317 -39.04 -2.96 8.65
C GLY A 317 -39.32 -1.50 8.97
N SER A 318 -40.61 -1.21 9.15
CA SER A 318 -41.23 -0.01 9.74
C SER A 318 -41.30 1.25 8.86
N ASP A 319 -42.51 1.51 8.36
CA ASP A 319 -43.25 2.70 8.77
C ASP A 319 -44.76 2.37 8.83
N GLN A 320 -45.30 2.44 10.05
CA GLN A 320 -46.71 2.65 10.37
C GLN A 320 -46.82 4.06 10.93
#